data_AF-A0A0F5JVK2-F1
#
_entry.id   AF-A0A0F5JVK2-F1
#
_cell.length_a   1.000
_cell.length_b   1.000
_cell.length_c   1.000
_cell.angle_alpha   90.00
_cell.angle_beta   90.00
_cell.angle_gamma   90.00
#
_symmetry.space_group_name_H-M   'P 1'
#
loop_
_entity.id
_entity.type
_entity.pdbx_description
1 polymer ?
#
loop_
_entity_poly.entity_id
_entity_poly.type
_entity_poly.pdbx_seq_one_letter_code
_entity_poly.pdbx_strand_id
1 'polypeptide(L)' 'MNIRQACMAFGISETCYRYESKQCAENDVIADWPVKLTHNQRNWGFGLCFLYLRNVKGFAWNHMR' A
#
# COMPACT_ATOMS: atom_id res chain seq x y z
N MET A 1 18.10 -12.85 -24.54
CA MET A 1 18.09 -11.75 -23.56
C MET A 1 17.99 -12.39 -22.17
N ASN A 2 19.03 -12.29 -21.34
CA ASN A 2 19.01 -12.83 -19.97
C ASN A 2 18.48 -11.76 -19.00
N ILE A 3 17.94 -12.16 -17.83
CA ILE A 3 17.42 -11.27 -16.78
C ILE A 3 18.46 -10.20 -16.42
N ARG A 4 19.74 -10.57 -16.33
CA ARG A 4 20.83 -9.63 -16.05
C ARG A 4 20.99 -8.55 -17.14
N GLN A 5 20.84 -8.93 -18.41
CA GLN A 5 20.93 -7.98 -19.53
C GLN A 5 19.73 -7.02 -19.55
N ALA A 6 18.53 -7.52 -19.26
CA ALA A 6 17.34 -6.70 -19.12
C ALA A 6 17.47 -5.72 -17.93
N CYS A 7 17.89 -6.20 -16.76
CA CYS A 7 18.09 -5.37 -15.57
C CYS A 7 19.10 -4.22 -15.82
N MET A 8 20.21 -4.51 -16.50
CA MET A 8 21.18 -3.47 -16.90
C MET A 8 20.60 -2.46 -17.90
N ALA A 9 19.82 -2.92 -18.88
CA ALA A 9 19.19 -2.03 -19.86
C ALA A 9 18.17 -1.07 -19.23
N PHE A 10 17.46 -1.50 -18.19
CA PHE A 10 16.48 -0.70 -17.47
C PHE A 10 17.04 -0.01 -16.21
N GLY A 11 18.31 -0.21 -15.87
CA GLY A 11 18.95 0.40 -14.70
C GLY A 11 18.40 -0.08 -13.35
N ILE A 12 17.81 -1.27 -13.30
CA ILE A 12 17.26 -1.87 -12.07
C ILE A 12 18.15 -3.01 -11.58
N SER A 13 18.12 -3.30 -10.28
CA SER A 13 18.82 -4.47 -9.74
C SER A 13 18.03 -5.74 -10.01
N GLU A 14 18.74 -6.88 -10.11
CA GLU A 14 18.07 -8.20 -10.19
C GLU A 14 17.22 -8.50 -8.94
N THR A 15 17.55 -7.91 -7.79
CA THR A 15 16.75 -8.05 -6.56
C THR A 15 15.43 -7.31 -6.65
N CYS A 16 15.40 -6.12 -7.27
CA CYS A 16 14.16 -5.41 -7.58
C CYS A 16 13.34 -6.17 -8.64
N TYR A 17 13.99 -6.76 -9.65
CA TYR A 17 13.28 -7.58 -10.64
C TYR A 17 12.65 -8.84 -10.02
N ARG A 18 13.33 -9.47 -9.06
CA ARG A 18 12.83 -10.62 -8.30
C ARG A 18 11.96 -10.22 -7.09
N TYR A 19 11.67 -8.94 -6.93
CA TYR A 19 10.81 -8.49 -5.84
C TYR A 19 9.38 -8.89 -6.16
N GLU A 20 8.90 -9.93 -5.49
CA GLU A 20 7.48 -10.23 -5.44
C GLU A 20 6.87 -9.42 -4.29
N SER A 21 5.90 -8.57 -4.63
CA SER A 21 5.07 -7.95 -3.61
C SER A 21 4.38 -9.07 -2.84
N LYS A 22 4.68 -9.18 -1.54
CA LYS A 22 3.86 -10.01 -0.67
C LYS A 22 2.49 -9.34 -0.64
N GLN A 23 1.52 -9.90 -1.36
CA GLN A 23 0.11 -9.63 -1.12
C GLN A 23 -0.18 -10.13 0.29
N CYS A 24 0.14 -9.29 1.27
CA CYS A 24 -0.30 -9.50 2.63
C CYS A 24 -1.82 -9.29 2.56
N ALA A 25 -2.62 -10.26 2.99
CA ALA A 25 -4.08 -10.08 3.11
C ALA A 25 -4.44 -8.80 3.91
N GLU A 26 -3.50 -8.33 4.74
CA GLU A 26 -3.54 -7.04 5.40
C GLU A 26 -3.66 -5.85 4.44
N ASN A 27 -3.01 -5.86 3.26
CA ASN A 27 -3.10 -4.79 2.26
C ASN A 27 -4.49 -4.70 1.62
N ASP A 28 -5.17 -5.83 1.40
CA ASP A 28 -6.54 -5.82 0.89
C ASP A 28 -7.49 -5.26 1.95
N VAL A 29 -7.30 -5.63 3.22
CA VAL A 29 -8.05 -5.05 4.34
C VAL A 29 -7.78 -3.54 4.47
N ILE A 30 -6.51 -3.11 4.34
CA ILE A 30 -6.10 -1.70 4.34
C ILE A 30 -6.80 -0.91 3.24
N ALA A 31 -6.94 -1.48 2.03
CA ALA A 31 -7.58 -0.81 0.91
C ALA A 31 -9.12 -0.72 1.07
N ASP A 32 -9.73 -1.69 1.75
CA ASP A 32 -11.18 -1.77 1.91
C ASP A 32 -11.74 -0.76 2.93
N TRP A 33 -10.97 -0.44 3.98
CA TRP A 33 -11.37 0.48 5.05
C TRP A 33 -11.61 1.92 4.58
N PRO A 34 -10.71 2.57 3.81
CA PRO A 34 -10.93 3.90 3.26
C PRO A 34 -12.19 3.99 2.41
N VAL A 35 -12.44 2.98 1.56
CA VAL A 35 -13.63 2.94 0.69
C VAL A 35 -14.91 2.86 1.52
N LYS A 36 -14.96 1.99 2.53
CA LYS A 36 -16.09 1.92 3.47
C LYS A 36 -16.28 3.23 4.25
N LEU A 37 -15.20 3.88 4.64
CA LEU A 37 -15.27 5.13 5.40
C LEU A 37 -15.79 6.29 4.55
N THR A 38 -15.35 6.43 3.30
CA THR A 38 -15.81 7.49 2.40
C THR A 38 -17.29 7.34 2.04
N HIS A 39 -17.80 6.10 1.96
CA HIS A 39 -19.22 5.86 1.77
C HIS A 39 -20.06 6.19 3.02
N ASN A 40 -19.59 5.87 4.22
CA ASN A 40 -20.35 6.08 5.46
C ASN A 40 -20.19 7.49 6.05
N GLN A 41 -19.10 8.20 5.74
CA GLN A 41 -18.77 9.52 6.26
C GLN A 41 -18.48 10.51 5.12
N ARG A 42 -19.51 10.78 4.31
CA ARG A 42 -19.43 11.68 3.13
C ARG A 42 -18.92 13.09 3.39
N ASN A 43 -19.02 13.57 4.64
CA ASN A 43 -18.55 14.90 5.04
C ASN A 43 -17.10 14.90 5.56
N TRP A 44 -16.48 13.74 5.71
CA TRP A 44 -15.11 13.64 6.19
C TRP A 44 -14.14 13.70 5.01
N GLY A 45 -13.22 14.68 5.06
CA GLY A 45 -12.07 14.69 4.16
C GLY A 45 -11.10 13.56 4.48
N PHE A 46 -10.19 13.25 3.54
CA PHE A 46 -9.19 12.18 3.66
C PHE A 46 -8.41 12.22 4.99
N GLY A 47 -8.01 13.41 5.45
CA GLY A 47 -7.25 13.57 6.70
C GLY A 47 -8.02 13.08 7.93
N LEU A 48 -9.33 13.30 7.99
CA LEU A 48 -10.18 12.82 9.09
C LEU A 48 -10.34 11.30 9.03
N CYS A 49 -10.49 10.72 7.83
CA CYS A 49 -10.54 9.28 7.64
C CYS A 49 -9.23 8.61 8.10
N PHE A 50 -8.07 9.18 7.74
CA PHE A 50 -6.76 8.70 8.17
C PHE A 50 -6.59 8.79 9.70
N LEU A 51 -6.95 9.91 10.31
CA LEU A 51 -6.86 10.10 11.76
C LEU A 51 -7.78 9.13 12.52
N TYR A 52 -8.98 8.84 12.00
CA TYR A 52 -9.89 7.86 12.59
C TYR A 52 -9.29 6.44 12.56
N LEU A 53 -8.76 6.03 11.41
CA LEU A 53 -8.15 4.71 11.26
C LEU A 53 -6.92 4.54 12.17
N ARG A 54 -6.12 5.60 12.32
CA ARG A 54 -4.93 5.60 13.19
C ARG A 54 -5.25 5.65 14.68
N ASN A 55 -6.14 6.55 15.10
CA ASN A 55 -6.37 6.84 16.52
C ASN A 55 -7.54 6.03 17.13
N VAL A 56 -8.58 5.71 16.35
CA VAL A 56 -9.75 4.99 16.86
C VAL A 56 -9.65 3.50 16.55
N LYS A 57 -9.30 3.13 15.31
CA LYS A 57 -9.10 1.72 14.95
C LYS A 57 -7.72 1.19 15.35
N GLY A 58 -6.78 2.08 15.71
CA GLY A 58 -5.46 1.69 16.21
C GLY A 58 -4.53 1.13 15.14
N PHE A 59 -4.83 1.37 13.85
CA PHE A 59 -3.97 0.90 12.78
C PHE A 59 -2.67 1.72 12.74
N ALA A 60 -1.55 1.08 13.04
CA ALA A 60 -0.21 1.66 12.95
C ALA A 60 0.35 1.64 11.52
N TRP A 61 -0.51 1.86 10.51
CA TRP A 61 -0.12 1.84 9.11
C TRP A 61 0.91 2.94 8.83
N ASN A 62 2.18 2.56 8.81
CA ASN A 62 3.23 3.36 8.20
C ASN A 62 3.27 2.95 6.73
N HIS A 63 2.96 3.90 5.85
CA HIS A 63 3.01 3.69 4.42
C HIS A 63 4.47 3.68 3.93
N MET A 64 5.22 2.65 4.33
CA MET A 64 6.44 2.19 3.68
C MET A 64 6.83 0.81 4.22
N ARG A 65 6.41 -0.24 3.52
CA ARG A 65 7.13 -1.52 3.46
C ARG A 65 6.99 -2.11 2.06
#